data_AF-A0A9Q1DBU8-F1
#
_entry.id   AF-A0A9Q1DBU8-F1
#
_cell.length_a   1.000
_cell.length_b   1.000
_cell.length_c   1.000
_cell.angle_alpha   90.00
_cell.angle_beta   90.00
_cell.angle_gamma   90.00
#
_symmetry.space_group_name_H-M   'P 1'
#
loop_
_entity.id
_entity.type
_entity.pdbx_description
1 polymer ?
#
loop_
_entity_poly.entity_id
_entity_poly.type
_entity_poly.pdbx_seq_one_letter_code
_entity_poly.pdbx_strand_id
1 'polypeptide(L)'
;MHKVVIILSYFQRADPYVKVSLICDGRRLKKKKTTIKKNTLNPTYNEAIIFDIPPESMDQVSLLISVMDYDMVGHNEIIGVNRVGCSAEGLGRDHWNEMLAYPRKPIAHWHPLLEPRKSEKEWKGRTASFDSQGSCPSPKPPSSP
;
A
#
# COMPACT_ATOMS: atom_id res chain seq x y z
N MET A 1 -13.93 -8.23 6.83
CA MET A 1 -13.23 -7.65 5.65
C MET A 1 -13.48 -6.14 5.66
N HIS A 2 -12.44 -5.32 5.63
CA HIS A 2 -12.56 -3.86 5.63
C HIS A 2 -12.39 -3.35 4.18
N LYS A 3 -13.18 -2.34 3.78
CA LYS A 3 -13.11 -1.71 2.44
C LYS A 3 -12.77 -0.23 2.62
N VAL A 4 -11.91 0.31 1.77
CA VAL A 4 -11.45 1.71 1.77
C VAL A 4 -11.75 2.34 0.40
N VAL A 5 -12.21 3.59 0.37
CA VAL A 5 -12.53 4.37 -0.86
C VAL A 5 -11.83 5.74 -0.80
N ILE A 6 -11.15 6.15 -1.87
CA ILE A 6 -10.39 7.41 -1.97
C ILE A 6 -10.67 8.05 -3.35
N ILE A 7 -10.88 9.38 -3.43
CA ILE A 7 -11.04 10.11 -4.72
C ILE A 7 -10.18 11.39 -4.70
N LEU A 8 -9.61 11.74 -5.86
CA LEU A 8 -8.49 12.67 -6.03
C LEU A 8 -8.63 13.40 -7.38
N SER A 9 -8.12 14.63 -7.51
CA SER A 9 -8.24 15.49 -8.71
C SER A 9 -6.87 15.99 -9.22
N TYR A 10 -6.66 16.02 -10.54
CA TYR A 10 -5.47 16.55 -11.26
C TYR A 10 -5.87 17.14 -12.64
N PHE A 11 -4.97 17.75 -13.45
CA PHE A 11 -5.27 18.35 -14.77
C PHE A 11 -4.36 17.79 -15.89
N GLN A 12 -4.94 17.58 -17.09
CA GLN A 12 -4.43 16.87 -18.29
C GLN A 12 -4.66 15.35 -18.33
N ARG A 13 -4.65 14.82 -19.56
CA ARG A 13 -5.23 13.53 -20.00
C ARG A 13 -4.60 12.31 -19.32
N ALA A 14 -5.10 11.94 -18.14
CA ALA A 14 -4.59 10.81 -17.35
C ALA A 14 -5.40 9.52 -17.57
N ASP A 15 -4.71 8.39 -17.43
CA ASP A 15 -5.25 7.04 -17.36
C ASP A 15 -5.01 6.46 -15.95
N PRO A 16 -5.66 6.99 -14.89
CA PRO A 16 -5.28 6.67 -13.53
C PRO A 16 -5.61 5.23 -13.12
N TYR A 17 -4.74 4.68 -12.26
CA TYR A 17 -5.01 3.49 -11.47
C TYR A 17 -4.42 3.60 -10.05
N VAL A 18 -4.99 2.86 -9.11
CA VAL A 18 -4.49 2.81 -7.73
C VAL A 18 -3.63 1.58 -7.53
N LYS A 19 -2.43 1.76 -6.99
CA LYS A 19 -1.52 0.71 -6.53
C LYS A 19 -1.48 0.72 -5.01
N VAL A 20 -1.89 -0.37 -4.37
CA VAL A 20 -1.81 -0.54 -2.91
C VAL A 20 -0.71 -1.55 -2.58
N SER A 21 0.24 -1.12 -1.76
CA SER A 21 1.35 -1.94 -1.28
C SER A 21 1.19 -2.21 0.20
N LEU A 22 1.13 -3.50 0.57
CA LEU A 22 1.20 -3.95 1.96
C LEU A 22 2.64 -3.88 2.43
N ILE A 23 2.86 -3.13 3.51
CA ILE A 23 4.15 -2.95 4.16
C ILE A 23 4.05 -3.52 5.58
N CYS A 24 5.02 -4.32 5.99
CA CYS A 24 5.19 -4.81 7.36
C CYS A 24 6.63 -4.56 7.77
N ASP A 25 6.88 -3.95 8.94
CA ASP A 25 8.23 -3.66 9.47
C ASP A 25 9.19 -3.04 8.48
N GLY A 26 8.74 -2.01 7.77
CA GLY A 26 9.65 -1.36 6.83
C GLY A 26 9.95 -2.22 5.58
N ARG A 27 9.18 -3.28 5.30
CA ARG A 27 9.36 -4.14 4.13
C ARG A 27 8.06 -4.30 3.34
N ARG A 28 8.15 -4.19 2.01
CA ARG A 28 6.98 -4.35 1.12
C ARG A 28 6.74 -5.84 0.88
N LEU A 29 5.61 -6.36 1.33
CA LEU A 29 5.27 -7.78 1.23
C LEU A 29 4.44 -8.14 0.00
N LYS A 30 3.38 -7.36 -0.27
CA LYS A 30 2.45 -7.62 -1.38
C LYS A 30 2.06 -6.31 -2.06
N LYS A 31 1.71 -6.38 -3.35
CA LYS A 31 1.16 -5.26 -4.12
C LYS A 31 -0.06 -5.71 -4.90
N LYS A 32 -1.10 -4.89 -4.96
CA LYS A 32 -2.29 -5.07 -5.79
C LYS A 32 -2.62 -3.76 -6.48
N LYS A 33 -3.29 -3.83 -7.62
CA LYS A 33 -3.70 -2.66 -8.40
C LYS A 33 -5.16 -2.77 -8.82
N THR A 34 -5.80 -1.63 -9.00
CA THR A 34 -7.12 -1.55 -9.63
C THR A 34 -7.03 -1.69 -11.15
N THR A 35 -8.19 -1.73 -11.81
CA THR A 35 -8.27 -1.43 -13.24
C THR A 35 -7.80 -0.01 -13.54
N ILE A 36 -7.30 0.19 -14.76
CA ILE A 36 -6.95 1.49 -15.32
C ILE A 36 -8.23 2.14 -15.84
N LYS A 37 -8.48 3.40 -15.45
CA LYS A 37 -9.59 4.18 -15.96
C LYS A 37 -9.06 5.16 -17.00
N LYS A 38 -9.51 5.04 -18.24
CA LYS A 38 -8.96 5.85 -19.34
C LYS A 38 -9.52 7.25 -19.36
N ASN A 39 -8.68 8.23 -19.69
CA ASN A 39 -9.05 9.60 -20.02
C ASN A 39 -9.97 10.23 -18.96
N THR A 40 -9.61 10.11 -17.69
CA THR A 40 -10.39 10.68 -16.57
C THR A 40 -9.52 11.17 -15.44
N LEU A 41 -9.91 12.31 -14.89
CA LEU A 41 -9.30 12.92 -13.71
C LEU A 41 -10.07 12.58 -12.43
N ASN A 42 -11.25 11.99 -12.55
CA ASN A 42 -12.14 11.60 -11.46
C ASN A 42 -12.52 10.12 -11.60
N PRO A 43 -11.54 9.20 -11.48
CA PRO A 43 -11.80 7.79 -11.68
C PRO A 43 -12.72 7.24 -10.58
N THR A 44 -13.73 6.48 -10.99
CA THR A 44 -14.54 5.67 -10.09
C THR A 44 -14.13 4.21 -10.23
N TYR A 45 -13.48 3.65 -9.21
CA TYR A 45 -12.99 2.27 -9.26
C TYR A 45 -14.06 1.26 -8.81
N ASN A 46 -14.69 1.49 -7.66
CA ASN A 46 -15.62 0.53 -7.02
C ASN A 46 -15.02 -0.89 -6.86
N GLU A 47 -13.69 -0.99 -6.77
CA GLU A 47 -12.95 -2.24 -6.64
C GLU A 47 -12.51 -2.45 -5.19
N ALA A 48 -12.64 -3.69 -4.70
CA ALA A 48 -12.11 -4.07 -3.40
C ALA A 48 -10.69 -4.62 -3.53
N ILE A 49 -9.73 -4.01 -2.84
CA ILE A 49 -8.39 -4.56 -2.68
C ILE A 49 -8.31 -5.26 -1.32
N ILE A 50 -8.09 -6.57 -1.35
CA ILE A 50 -8.10 -7.42 -0.16
C ILE A 50 -6.69 -7.93 0.13
N PHE A 51 -6.25 -7.83 1.39
CA PHE A 51 -5.03 -8.46 1.88
C PHE A 51 -5.37 -9.35 3.07
N ASP A 52 -4.84 -10.58 3.05
CA ASP A 52 -4.86 -11.45 4.20
C ASP A 52 -3.66 -11.09 5.08
N ILE A 53 -3.95 -10.58 6.28
CA ILE A 53 -2.98 -10.12 7.26
C ILE A 53 -3.20 -10.96 8.52
N PRO A 54 -2.18 -11.68 9.00
CA PRO A 54 -2.25 -12.39 10.28
C PRO A 54 -2.50 -11.39 11.43
N PRO A 55 -3.37 -11.71 12.41
CA PRO A 55 -3.65 -10.82 13.55
C PRO A 55 -2.39 -10.35 14.28
N GLU A 56 -1.39 -11.22 14.40
CA GLU A 56 -0.10 -10.97 15.05
C GLU A 56 0.79 -9.95 14.31
N SER A 57 0.50 -9.65 13.05
CA SER A 57 1.24 -8.65 12.26
C SER A 57 0.49 -7.31 12.16
N MET A 58 -0.73 -7.22 12.70
CA MET A 58 -1.62 -6.09 12.47
C MET A 58 -1.07 -4.75 13.01
N ASP A 59 -0.28 -4.82 14.08
CA ASP A 59 0.38 -3.69 14.74
C ASP A 59 1.64 -3.20 14.01
N GLN A 60 2.14 -3.97 13.05
CA GLN A 60 3.36 -3.72 12.27
C GLN A 60 3.05 -3.39 10.80
N VAL A 61 1.78 -3.45 10.42
CA VAL A 61 1.33 -3.28 9.04
C VAL A 61 0.95 -1.84 8.70
N SER A 62 1.29 -1.43 7.48
CA SER A 62 0.74 -0.24 6.84
C SER A 62 0.50 -0.48 5.34
N LEU A 63 -0.46 0.24 4.79
CA LEU A 63 -0.75 0.29 3.37
C LEU A 63 -0.17 1.58 2.79
N LEU A 64 0.71 1.45 1.81
CA LEU A 64 1.08 2.55 0.93
C LEU A 64 0.16 2.54 -0.29
N ILE A 65 -0.62 3.61 -0.43
CA ILE A 65 -1.57 3.81 -1.52
C ILE A 65 -0.93 4.80 -2.47
N SER A 66 -0.75 4.42 -3.73
CA SER A 66 -0.19 5.29 -4.76
C SER A 66 -1.19 5.41 -5.90
N VAL A 67 -1.55 6.63 -6.25
CA VAL A 67 -2.26 6.89 -7.51
C VAL A 67 -1.22 7.10 -8.59
N MET A 68 -1.37 6.33 -9.65
CA MET A 68 -0.44 6.25 -10.76
C MET A 68 -1.16 6.71 -12.02
N ASP A 69 -0.45 7.37 -12.92
CA ASP A 69 -0.86 7.55 -14.30
C ASP A 69 -0.29 6.42 -15.15
N TYR A 70 -1.10 5.83 -16.02
CA TYR A 70 -0.66 4.76 -16.91
C TYR A 70 -0.26 5.34 -18.26
N ASP A 71 0.97 5.06 -18.69
CA ASP A 71 1.46 5.41 -20.01
C ASP A 71 1.63 4.16 -20.88
N MET A 72 1.03 4.18 -22.07
CA MET A 72 1.11 3.04 -23.00
C MET A 72 2.51 2.86 -23.60
N VAL A 73 3.22 3.95 -23.84
CA VAL A 73 4.54 3.97 -24.50
C VAL A 73 5.64 4.35 -23.51
N GLY A 74 5.31 5.15 -22.50
CA GLY A 74 6.22 5.70 -21.51
C GLY A 74 6.32 4.88 -20.23
N HIS A 75 6.74 5.55 -19.16
CA HIS A 75 6.83 4.99 -17.83
C HIS A 75 5.68 5.52 -16.98
N ASN A 76 4.99 4.65 -16.25
CA ASN A 76 3.90 5.08 -15.38
C ASN A 76 4.39 6.10 -14.33
N GLU A 77 3.72 7.22 -14.25
CA GLU A 77 4.06 8.30 -13.33
C GLU A 77 3.29 8.20 -12.02
N ILE A 78 3.88 8.65 -10.91
CA ILE A 78 3.18 8.73 -9.63
C ILE A 78 2.51 10.09 -9.54
N ILE A 79 1.17 10.10 -9.52
CA ILE A 79 0.39 11.33 -9.31
C ILE A 79 0.49 11.75 -7.84
N GLY A 80 0.41 10.78 -6.92
CA GLY A 80 0.57 11.05 -5.51
C GLY A 80 0.40 9.81 -4.64
N VAL A 81 0.69 9.98 -3.35
CA VAL A 81 0.68 8.88 -2.38
C VAL A 81 -0.09 9.24 -1.12
N ASN A 82 -0.57 8.21 -0.44
CA ASN A 82 -1.05 8.31 0.92
C ASN A 82 -0.71 7.02 1.68
N ARG A 83 -0.77 7.05 3.01
CA ARG A 83 -0.44 5.93 3.87
C ARG A 83 -1.49 5.74 4.95
N VAL A 84 -1.94 4.50 5.15
CA VAL A 84 -2.89 4.11 6.19
C VAL A 84 -2.28 2.95 6.98
N GLY A 85 -2.21 3.04 8.32
CA GLY A 85 -1.60 1.98 9.14
C GLY A 85 -1.00 2.44 10.46
N CYS A 86 -0.68 1.49 11.35
CA CYS A 86 0.73 1.21 11.57
C CYS A 86 1.68 2.35 11.97
N SER A 87 2.20 2.99 10.94
CA SER A 87 3.20 4.05 11.04
C SER A 87 2.78 5.24 10.17
N ALA A 88 1.49 5.34 9.84
CA ALA A 88 0.91 6.55 9.26
C ALA A 88 0.71 7.62 10.35
N GLU A 89 0.53 8.85 9.89
CA GLU A 89 0.26 10.04 10.69
C GLU A 89 -1.08 10.66 10.25
N GLY A 90 -1.66 11.49 11.11
CA GLY A 90 -2.93 12.19 10.85
C GLY A 90 -4.06 11.26 10.41
N LEU A 91 -4.80 11.66 9.37
CA LEU A 91 -5.97 10.93 8.89
C LEU A 91 -5.69 9.44 8.58
N GLY A 92 -4.50 9.12 8.07
CA GLY A 92 -4.12 7.75 7.76
C GLY A 92 -3.98 6.87 9.00
N ARG A 93 -3.58 7.47 10.14
CA ARG A 93 -3.59 6.81 11.45
C ARG A 93 -5.01 6.64 11.96
N ASP A 94 -5.79 7.71 11.92
CA ASP A 94 -7.13 7.75 12.49
C ASP A 94 -8.05 6.73 11.79
N HIS A 95 -7.97 6.67 10.46
CA HIS A 95 -8.68 5.67 9.67
C HIS A 95 -8.27 4.24 10.05
N TRP A 96 -6.97 3.98 10.26
CA TRP A 96 -6.51 2.66 10.68
C TRP A 96 -7.06 2.28 12.06
N ASN A 97 -7.02 3.21 13.01
CA ASN A 97 -7.52 3.01 14.36
C ASN A 97 -9.04 2.74 14.36
N GLU A 98 -9.81 3.50 13.58
CA GLU A 98 -11.26 3.28 13.45
C GLU A 98 -11.57 1.91 12.83
N MET A 99 -10.81 1.49 11.82
CA MET A 99 -10.95 0.17 11.22
C MET A 99 -10.70 -0.96 12.24
N LEU A 100 -9.71 -0.79 13.12
CA LEU A 100 -9.43 -1.74 14.20
C LEU A 100 -10.52 -1.73 15.28
N ALA A 101 -11.08 -0.57 15.61
CA ALA A 101 -12.12 -0.40 16.62
C ALA A 101 -13.46 -1.02 16.19
N TYR A 102 -13.74 -1.08 14.89
CA TYR A 102 -14.99 -1.64 14.34
C TYR A 102 -14.76 -2.81 13.38
N PRO A 103 -14.33 -3.98 13.88
CA PRO A 103 -14.09 -5.14 13.04
C PRO A 103 -15.30 -5.51 12.17
N ARG A 104 -15.05 -5.79 10.89
CA ARG A 104 -16.07 -6.17 9.87
C ARG A 104 -16.97 -5.03 9.40
N LYS A 105 -16.88 -3.83 9.97
CA LYS A 105 -17.55 -2.64 9.45
C LYS A 105 -16.66 -1.99 8.38
N PRO A 106 -17.11 -1.81 7.14
CA PRO A 106 -16.38 -0.99 6.18
C PRO A 106 -16.26 0.44 6.69
N ILE A 107 -15.04 0.98 6.72
CA ILE A 107 -14.76 2.38 7.10
C ILE A 107 -14.32 3.12 5.85
N ALA A 108 -14.98 4.23 5.52
CA ALA A 108 -14.67 5.04 4.35
C ALA A 108 -14.18 6.41 4.79
N HIS A 109 -13.00 6.79 4.33
CA HIS A 109 -12.40 8.10 4.58
C HIS A 109 -11.75 8.65 3.33
N TRP A 110 -11.87 9.95 3.17
CA TRP A 110 -11.17 10.70 2.15
C TRP A 110 -9.78 11.07 2.64
N HIS A 111 -8.79 10.91 1.76
CA HIS A 111 -7.38 11.19 2.06
C HIS A 111 -6.82 12.11 0.98
N PRO A 112 -6.21 13.25 1.33
CA PRO A 112 -5.50 14.07 0.35
C PRO A 112 -4.30 13.29 -0.19
N LEU A 113 -4.03 13.40 -1.49
CA LEU A 113 -2.74 12.94 -2.02
C LEU A 113 -1.64 13.85 -1.51
N LEU A 114 -0.59 13.21 -1.01
CA LEU A 114 0.67 13.87 -0.75
C LEU A 114 1.56 13.70 -1.97
N GLU A 115 2.42 14.69 -2.19
CA GLU A 115 3.48 14.56 -3.17
C GLU A 115 4.30 13.30 -2.86
N PRO A 116 4.69 12.53 -3.90
CA PRO A 116 5.62 11.45 -3.72
C PRO A 116 6.97 12.07 -3.36
N ARG A 117 7.23 12.29 -2.06
CA ARG A 117 8.61 12.50 -1.58
C ARG A 117 9.47 11.40 -2.20
N LYS A 118 10.72 11.69 -2.58
CA LYS A 118 11.71 10.76 -3.20
C LYS A 118 12.07 9.54 -2.30
N SER A 119 11.05 8.86 -1.79
CA SER A 119 11.02 7.80 -0.80
C SER A 119 11.25 6.43 -1.44
N GLU A 120 11.16 6.33 -2.76
CA GLU A 120 11.49 5.09 -3.48
C GLU A 120 13.00 4.79 -3.45
N LYS A 121 13.86 5.83 -3.45
CA LYS A 121 15.31 5.67 -3.28
C LYS A 121 15.71 5.45 -1.81
N GLU A 122 15.06 6.13 -0.86
CA GLU A 122 15.34 5.96 0.57
C GLU A 122 14.95 4.56 1.07
N TRP A 123 13.89 3.97 0.53
CA TRP A 123 13.48 2.61 0.87
C TRP A 123 14.38 1.53 0.27
N LYS A 124 14.79 1.67 -1.00
CA LYS A 124 15.78 0.76 -1.59
C LYS A 124 17.13 0.82 -0.86
N GLY A 125 17.52 2.00 -0.39
CA GLY A 125 18.75 2.21 0.39
C GLY A 125 18.76 1.51 1.75
N ARG A 126 17.62 1.46 2.46
CA ARG A 126 17.53 0.78 3.77
C ARG A 126 17.47 -0.74 3.67
N THR A 127 16.97 -1.30 2.56
CA THR A 127 16.94 -2.76 2.36
C THR A 127 18.25 -3.32 1.84
N ALA A 128 19.08 -2.53 1.14
CA ALA A 128 20.37 -2.99 0.62
C ALA A 128 21.46 -3.10 1.72
N SER A 129 21.27 -2.44 2.86
CA SER A 129 22.27 -2.40 3.94
C SER A 129 22.20 -3.57 4.92
N PHE A 130 21.28 -4.54 4.75
CA PHE A 130 21.15 -5.68 5.66
C PHE A 130 21.31 -7.05 4.97
N ASP A 131 21.80 -7.09 3.72
CA ASP A 131 22.19 -8.34 3.06
C ASP A 131 23.59 -8.84 3.48
N SER A 132 24.04 -8.47 4.68
CA SER A 132 25.33 -8.90 5.22
C SER A 132 25.23 -9.23 6.70
N GLN A 133 24.31 -10.12 7.08
CA GLN A 133 24.51 -11.10 8.16
C GLN A 133 23.28 -11.98 8.37
N GLY A 134 23.49 -13.31 8.35
CA GLY A 134 22.59 -14.28 8.97
C GLY A 134 21.72 -15.10 8.02
N SER A 135 22.31 -16.12 7.39
CA SER A 135 21.52 -17.27 6.90
C SER A 135 20.95 -18.01 8.12
N CYS A 136 19.63 -18.07 8.27
CA CYS A 136 18.99 -18.99 9.21
C CYS A 136 19.18 -20.43 8.71
N PRO A 137 19.71 -21.37 9.52
CA PRO A 137 19.78 -22.77 9.12
C PRO A 137 18.38 -23.41 9.19
N SER A 138 18.02 -24.18 8.17
CA SER A 138 16.79 -24.99 8.15
C SER A 138 16.84 -26.07 9.25
N PRO A 139 15.72 -26.36 9.94
CA PRO A 139 15.66 -27.49 10.86
C PRO A 139 15.74 -28.82 10.09
N LYS A 140 16.62 -29.72 10.52
CA LYS A 140 16.69 -31.09 9.99
C LYS A 140 15.48 -31.91 10.45
N PRO A 141 14.89 -32.76 9.59
CA PRO A 141 13.84 -33.68 10.01
C PRO A 141 14.39 -34.74 10.97
N PRO A 142 13.58 -35.25 11.91
CA PRO A 142 14.00 -36.31 12.82
C PRO A 142 14.25 -37.62 12.07
N SER A 143 15.29 -38.34 12.46
CA SER A 143 15.58 -39.69 11.97
C SER A 143 14.51 -40.66 12.47
N SER A 144 13.87 -41.37 11.54
CA SER A 144 12.97 -42.47 11.86
C SER A 144 13.73 -43.62 12.57
N PRO A 145 13.07 -44.34 13.50
CA PRO A 145 13.66 -45.50 14.19
C PRO A 145 13.83 -46.71 13.26
#